data_AF-A0A398ADU6-F1
#
_entry.id   AF-A0A398ADU6-F1
#
_cell.length_a   1.000
_cell.length_b   1.000
_cell.length_c   1.000
_cell.angle_alpha   90.00
_cell.angle_beta   90.00
_cell.angle_gamma   90.00
#
_symmetry.space_group_name_H-M   'P 1'
#
loop_
_entity.id
_entity.type
_entity.pdbx_description
1 polymer ?
#
loop_
_entity_poly.entity_id
_entity_poly.type
_entity_poly.pdbx_seq_one_letter_code
_entity_poly.pdbx_strand_id
1 'polypeptide(L)'
;MKAILARPTPDWNFTVTTLLSPRRSAIDLCLLRLTFQTVIHGVWCERNNRKYNTTYRTASDLIRTMDKTIRNRVSSLRFKNVAFYGSLMIRWLERSI
;
A
#
# COMPACT_ATOMS: atom_id res chain seq x y z
N MET A 1 18.89 10.62 -9.99
CA MET A 1 18.73 10.56 -8.52
C MET A 1 17.25 10.66 -8.17
N LYS A 2 16.58 9.55 -7.85
CA LYS A 2 15.17 9.55 -7.40
C LYS A 2 15.14 9.93 -5.93
N ALA A 3 14.35 10.94 -5.58
CA ALA A 3 14.22 11.45 -4.22
C ALA A 3 13.95 10.31 -3.23
N ILE A 4 14.77 10.25 -2.18
CA ILE A 4 14.45 9.58 -0.92
C ILE A 4 13.07 10.10 -0.53
N LEU A 5 12.09 9.20 -0.40
CA LEU A 5 10.72 9.56 0.01
C LEU A 5 10.82 10.48 1.22
N ALA A 6 10.28 11.70 1.11
CA ALA A 6 10.25 12.64 2.22
C ALA A 6 9.72 11.92 3.46
N ARG A 7 10.37 12.12 4.61
CA ARG A 7 10.01 11.48 5.87
C ARG A 7 8.50 11.61 6.07
N PRO A 8 7.75 10.50 6.23
CA PRO A 8 6.32 10.57 6.49
C PRO A 8 6.10 11.42 7.74
N THR A 9 5.24 12.43 7.63
CA THR A 9 4.89 13.23 8.80
C THR A 9 4.07 12.39 9.78
N PRO A 10 4.30 12.50 11.10
CA PRO A 10 3.43 11.87 12.09
C PRO A 10 2.04 12.55 12.16
N ASP A 11 1.84 13.68 11.48
CA ASP A 11 0.56 14.38 11.41
C ASP A 11 -0.45 13.57 10.57
N TRP A 12 -1.49 13.09 11.26
CA TRP A 12 -2.58 12.35 10.66
C TRP A 12 -3.44 13.22 9.72
N ASN A 13 -3.70 14.47 10.08
CA ASN A 13 -4.49 15.39 9.26
C ASN A 13 -3.77 15.67 7.94
N PHE A 14 -2.45 15.86 7.98
CA PHE A 14 -1.66 15.99 6.77
C PHE A 14 -1.72 14.72 5.90
N THR A 15 -1.62 13.54 6.52
CA THR A 15 -1.68 12.25 5.83
C THR A 15 -3.04 12.07 5.13
N VAL A 16 -4.14 12.31 5.84
CA VAL A 16 -5.50 12.22 5.29
C VAL A 16 -5.71 13.25 4.18
N THR A 17 -5.30 14.50 4.40
CA THR A 17 -5.40 15.55 3.37
C THR A 17 -4.64 15.16 2.10
N THR A 18 -3.46 14.55 2.27
CA THR A 18 -2.64 14.07 1.15
C THR A 18 -3.29 12.92 0.39
N LEU A 19 -4.01 12.03 1.07
CA LEU A 19 -4.75 10.89 0.48
C LEU A 19 -6.02 11.33 -0.28
N LEU A 20 -6.63 12.43 0.16
CA LEU A 20 -7.83 12.99 -0.44
C LEU A 20 -7.52 13.99 -1.55
N SER A 21 -6.33 14.58 -1.55
CA SER A 21 -5.92 15.56 -2.55
C SER A 21 -5.89 14.99 -3.98
N PRO A 22 -6.54 15.63 -4.96
CA PRO A 22 -6.57 15.18 -6.35
C PRO A 22 -5.32 15.56 -7.16
N ARG A 23 -4.23 15.99 -6.51
CA ARG A 23 -3.00 16.49 -7.16
C ARG A 23 -2.16 15.42 -7.88
N ARG A 24 -2.60 14.16 -7.90
CA ARG A 24 -1.86 13.01 -8.45
C ARG A 24 -2.64 12.36 -9.58
N SER A 25 -1.93 11.63 -10.44
CA SER A 25 -2.57 10.77 -11.44
C SER A 25 -3.52 9.78 -10.76
N ALA A 26 -4.57 9.35 -11.46
CA ALA A 26 -5.50 8.35 -10.94
C ALA A 26 -4.81 7.05 -10.52
N ILE A 27 -3.76 6.65 -11.25
CA ILE A 27 -2.92 5.49 -10.95
C ILE A 27 -2.19 5.69 -9.62
N ASP A 28 -1.45 6.79 -9.47
CA ASP A 28 -0.69 7.05 -8.23
C ASP A 28 -1.62 7.23 -7.02
N LEU A 29 -2.78 7.85 -7.20
CA LEU A 29 -3.77 8.03 -6.14
C LEU A 29 -4.40 6.69 -5.72
N CYS A 30 -4.70 5.81 -6.69
CA CYS A 30 -5.22 4.48 -6.43
C CYS A 30 -4.18 3.63 -5.67
N LEU A 31 -2.92 3.61 -6.13
CA LEU A 31 -1.84 2.92 -5.41
C LEU A 31 -1.66 3.47 -4.01
N LEU A 32 -1.59 4.79 -3.85
CA LEU A 32 -1.40 5.42 -2.54
C LEU A 32 -2.49 4.98 -1.54
N ARG A 33 -3.75 5.01 -1.97
CA ARG A 33 -4.90 4.59 -1.14
C ARG A 33 -4.87 3.08 -0.85
N LEU A 34 -4.57 2.26 -1.85
CA LEU A 34 -4.50 0.81 -1.70
C LEU A 34 -3.36 0.40 -0.75
N THR A 35 -2.18 0.99 -0.90
CA THR A 35 -1.04 0.78 0.00
C THR A 35 -1.38 1.20 1.41
N PHE A 36 -1.99 2.38 1.59
CA PHE A 36 -2.38 2.88 2.90
C PHE A 36 -3.37 1.94 3.62
N GLN A 37 -4.43 1.52 2.91
CA GLN A 37 -5.40 0.55 3.44
C GLN A 37 -4.73 -0.78 3.83
N THR A 38 -3.83 -1.28 2.99
CA THR A 38 -3.12 -2.54 3.23
C THR A 38 -2.20 -2.45 4.45
N VAL A 39 -1.51 -1.32 4.62
CA VAL A 39 -0.62 -1.08 5.76
C VAL A 39 -1.41 -1.00 7.06
N ILE A 40 -2.48 -0.19 7.10
CA ILE A 40 -3.32 -0.07 8.32
C ILE A 40 -3.89 -1.42 8.71
N HIS A 41 -4.46 -2.15 7.75
CA HIS A 41 -5.03 -3.48 8.01
C HIS A 41 -3.97 -4.45 8.51
N GLY A 42 -2.80 -4.52 7.86
CA GLY A 42 -1.73 -5.44 8.25
C GLY A 42 -1.13 -5.14 9.61
N VAL A 43 -0.94 -3.86 9.96
CA VAL A 43 -0.48 -3.44 11.30
C VAL A 43 -1.50 -3.80 12.37
N TRP A 44 -2.79 -3.59 12.10
CA TRP A 44 -3.86 -3.99 13.00
C TRP A 44 -3.90 -5.51 13.21
N CYS A 45 -3.82 -6.30 12.14
CA CYS A 45 -3.75 -7.76 12.23
C CYS A 45 -2.54 -8.25 13.02
N GLU A 46 -1.35 -7.68 12.78
CA GLU A 46 -0.15 -8.03 13.52
C GLU A 46 -0.28 -7.71 15.00
N ARG A 47 -0.76 -6.51 15.35
CA ARG A 47 -1.00 -6.11 16.74
C ARG A 47 -1.94 -7.11 17.44
N ASN A 48 -3.01 -7.53 16.77
CA ASN A 48 -3.95 -8.50 17.33
C ASN A 48 -3.33 -9.89 17.48
N ASN A 49 -2.56 -10.36 16.49
CA ASN A 49 -1.86 -11.65 16.60
C ASN A 49 -0.87 -11.67 17.77
N ARG A 50 -0.14 -10.58 18.00
CA ARG A 50 0.76 -10.46 19.16
C ARG A 50 -0.01 -10.53 20.48
N LYS A 51 -1.18 -9.90 20.55
CA LYS A 51 -2.00 -9.86 21.77
C LYS A 51 -2.66 -11.20 22.10
N TYR A 52 -3.15 -11.92 21.09
CA TYR A 52 -4.03 -13.07 21.30
C TYR A 52 -3.39 -14.42 20.94
N ASN A 53 -2.43 -14.45 20.01
CA ASN A 53 -1.89 -15.69 19.45
C ASN A 53 -0.40 -15.89 19.76
N THR A 54 0.26 -14.95 20.47
CA THR A 54 1.70 -14.96 20.81
C THR A 54 2.63 -15.30 19.63
N THR A 55 2.14 -15.03 18.41
CA THR A 55 2.87 -15.25 17.16
C THR A 55 3.37 -13.91 16.66
N TYR A 56 4.62 -13.90 16.21
CA TYR A 56 5.30 -12.68 15.80
C TYR A 56 5.75 -12.83 14.36
N ARG A 57 5.40 -11.85 13.52
CA ARG A 57 5.97 -11.75 12.19
C ARG A 57 7.08 -10.72 12.20
N THR A 58 8.14 -11.02 11.45
CA THR A 58 9.18 -10.03 11.20
C THR A 58 8.59 -8.89 10.35
N ALA A 59 9.20 -7.70 10.45
CA ALA A 59 8.80 -6.58 9.60
C ALA A 59 8.93 -6.94 8.11
N SER A 60 9.97 -7.69 7.73
CA SER A 60 10.17 -8.22 6.38
C SER A 60 9.03 -9.12 5.92
N ASP A 61 8.53 -10.01 6.78
CA ASP A 61 7.40 -10.87 6.43
C ASP A 61 6.11 -10.09 6.25
N LEU A 62 5.89 -9.07 7.09
CA LEU A 62 4.73 -8.19 6.96
C LEU A 62 4.79 -7.39 5.66
N ILE A 63 5.94 -6.79 5.34
CA ILE A 63 6.15 -6.06 4.08
C ILE A 63 5.91 -6.98 2.88
N ARG A 64 6.50 -8.18 2.88
CA ARG A 64 6.30 -9.19 1.82
C ARG A 64 4.83 -9.58 1.68
N THR A 65 4.12 -9.75 2.80
CA THR A 65 2.71 -10.09 2.81
C THR A 65 1.87 -8.94 2.25
N MET A 66 2.13 -7.70 2.68
CA MET A 66 1.43 -6.51 2.22
C MET A 66 1.63 -6.28 0.72
N ASP A 67 2.86 -6.41 0.23
CA ASP A 67 3.18 -6.31 -1.19
C ASP A 67 2.46 -7.39 -2.02
N LYS A 68 2.43 -8.64 -1.55
CA LYS A 68 1.62 -9.70 -2.17
C LYS A 68 0.12 -9.37 -2.16
N THR A 69 -0.41 -8.84 -1.06
CA THR A 69 -1.82 -8.43 -0.96
C THR A 69 -2.16 -7.33 -1.96
N ILE A 70 -1.29 -6.33 -2.13
CA ILE A 70 -1.48 -5.25 -3.11
C ILE A 70 -1.50 -5.84 -4.52
N ARG A 71 -0.51 -6.66 -4.89
CA ARG A 71 -0.45 -7.33 -6.21
C ARG A 71 -1.68 -8.18 -6.47
N ASN A 72 -2.11 -8.99 -5.50
CA ASN A 72 -3.31 -9.81 -5.61
C ASN A 72 -4.58 -8.96 -5.78
N ARG A 73 -4.68 -7.83 -5.07
CA ARG A 73 -5.82 -6.92 -5.19
C ARG A 73 -5.87 -6.28 -6.58
N VAL A 74 -4.74 -5.84 -7.12
CA VAL A 74 -4.67 -5.30 -8.48
C VAL A 74 -5.04 -6.37 -9.51
N SER A 75 -4.47 -7.57 -9.39
CA SER A 75 -4.77 -8.70 -10.30
C SER A 75 -6.25 -9.09 -10.27
N SER A 76 -6.86 -9.17 -9.09
CA SER A 76 -8.28 -9.52 -8.95
C SER A 76 -9.22 -8.45 -9.51
N LEU A 77 -8.78 -7.20 -9.66
CA LEU A 77 -9.58 -6.13 -10.28
C LEU A 77 -9.35 -5.98 -11.78
N ARG A 78 -8.35 -6.68 -12.35
CA ARG A 78 -7.95 -6.56 -13.76
C ARG A 78 -9.09 -6.81 -14.74
N PHE A 79 -10.01 -7.73 -14.44
CA PHE A 79 -11.16 -8.02 -15.30
C PHE A 79 -12.11 -6.82 -15.47
N LYS A 80 -12.13 -5.87 -14.51
CA LYS A 80 -13.00 -4.69 -14.57
C LYS A 80 -12.47 -3.63 -15.53
N ASN A 81 -11.15 -3.51 -15.64
CA ASN A 81 -10.49 -2.56 -16.54
C ASN A 81 -9.04 -2.99 -16.78
N VAL A 82 -8.83 -3.76 -17.84
CA VAL A 82 -7.53 -4.39 -18.11
C VAL A 82 -6.42 -3.35 -18.30
N ALA A 83 -6.72 -2.24 -19.00
CA ALA A 83 -5.74 -1.19 -19.27
C ALA A 83 -5.32 -0.43 -18.00
N PHE A 84 -6.30 -0.04 -17.18
CA PHE A 84 -6.05 0.71 -15.95
C PHE A 84 -5.28 -0.14 -14.93
N TYR A 85 -5.76 -1.34 -14.62
CA TYR A 85 -5.12 -2.20 -13.61
C TYR A 85 -3.81 -2.82 -14.11
N GLY A 86 -3.65 -2.99 -15.43
CA GLY A 86 -2.35 -3.34 -16.03
C GLY A 86 -1.32 -2.24 -15.77
N SER A 87 -1.68 -0.98 -16.04
CA SER A 87 -0.82 0.18 -15.77
C SER A 87 -0.52 0.33 -14.27
N LEU A 88 -1.52 0.06 -13.42
CA LEU A 88 -1.38 0.06 -11.96
C LEU A 88 -0.35 -0.98 -11.46
N MET A 89 -0.38 -2.19 -12.01
CA MET A 89 0.58 -3.24 -11.69
C MET A 89 2.00 -2.88 -12.13
N ILE A 90 2.17 -2.41 -13.38
CA ILE A 90 3.48 -1.96 -13.90
C ILE A 90 4.04 -0.87 -12.98
N ARG A 91 3.22 0.13 -12.67
CA ARG A 91 3.59 1.25 -11.80
C ARG A 91 4.02 0.81 -10.39
N TRP A 92 3.37 -0.21 -9.83
CA TRP A 92 3.74 -0.79 -8.54
C TRP A 92 5.10 -1.51 -8.61
N LEU A 93 5.32 -2.33 -9.64
CA LEU A 93 6.56 -3.08 -9.82
C LEU A 93 7.78 -2.19 -10.09
N GLU A 94 7.60 -1.05 -10.77
CA GLU A 94 8.66 -0.05 -10.95
C GLU A 94 9.15 0.58 -9.62
N ARG A 95 8.31 0.53 -8.57
CA ARG A 95 8.62 1.07 -7.26
C ARG A 95 9.10 0.02 -6.27
N SER A 96 8.75 -1.26 -6.45
CA SER A 96 9.25 -2.35 -5.61
C SER A 96 10.62 -2.82 -6.14
N ILE A 97 11.69 -2.29 -5.57
CA ILE A 97 13.04 -2.85 -5.63
C ILE A 97 13.43 -3.23 -4.21
#